data_AF-A0A3M6CI40-F1
#
_entry.id   AF-A0A3M6CI40-F1
#
_cell.length_a   1.000
_cell.length_b   1.000
_cell.length_c   1.000
_cell.angle_alpha   90.00
_cell.angle_beta   90.00
_cell.angle_gamma   90.00
#
_symmetry.space_group_name_H-M   'P 1'
#
loop_
_entity.id
_entity.type
_entity.pdbx_description
1 polymer ?
#
loop_
_entity_poly.entity_id
_entity_poly.type
_entity_poly.pdbx_seq_one_letter_code
_entity_poly.pdbx_strand_id
1 'polypeptide(L)'
;MLMAVEVPAGSSVRQALELSGMEREFPELDLAHCAVGIFGKVVVDPSARVLEAGERIEIYRPLLADPMEIRRLRAARALEKRTLPG
;
A
#
# COMPACT_ATOMS: atom_id res chain seq x y z
N MET A 1 0.15 -11.01 4.00
CA MET A 1 -0.84 -11.25 5.07
C MET A 1 -2.22 -11.26 4.45
N LEU A 2 -3.10 -12.15 4.89
CA LEU A 2 -4.50 -12.21 4.48
C LEU A 2 -5.32 -12.47 5.75
N MET A 3 -6.42 -11.75 5.92
CA MET A 3 -7.36 -11.95 7.03
C MET A 3 -8.79 -11.88 6.51
N ALA A 4 -9.68 -12.61 7.18
CA ALA A 4 -11.12 -12.48 6.98
C ALA A 4 -11.65 -11.47 7.99
N VAL A 5 -12.52 -10.57 7.52
CA VAL A 5 -13.14 -9.53 8.34
C VAL A 5 -14.63 -9.55 8.05
N GLU A 6 -15.45 -9.59 9.10
CA GLU A 6 -16.89 -9.37 8.98
C GLU A 6 -17.19 -7.89 9.09
N VAL A 7 -17.98 -7.38 8.14
CA VAL A 7 -18.36 -5.97 8.07
C VAL A 7 -19.86 -5.85 7.86
N PRO A 8 -20.51 -4.78 8.35
CA PRO A 8 -21.92 -4.53 8.08
C PRO A 8 -22.22 -4.55 6.58
N ALA A 9 -23.39 -5.06 6.20
CA ALA A 9 -23.84 -5.00 4.81
C ALA A 9 -23.90 -3.55 4.33
N GLY A 10 -23.44 -3.31 3.10
CA GLY A 10 -23.34 -1.96 2.54
C GLY A 10 -22.08 -1.18 2.94
N SER A 11 -21.15 -1.79 3.70
CA SER A 11 -19.88 -1.14 4.04
C SER A 11 -19.07 -0.83 2.79
N SER A 12 -18.42 0.32 2.79
CA SER A 12 -17.45 0.67 1.75
C SER A 12 -16.10 -0.02 1.98
N VAL A 13 -15.26 -0.03 0.94
CA VAL A 13 -13.87 -0.51 1.06
C VAL A 13 -13.14 0.21 2.20
N ARG A 14 -13.34 1.53 2.33
CA ARG A 14 -12.75 2.35 3.41
C ARG A 14 -13.18 1.84 4.79
N GLN A 15 -14.47 1.67 5.00
CA GLN A 15 -15.02 1.21 6.28
C GLN A 15 -14.50 -0.19 6.65
N ALA A 16 -14.39 -1.09 5.66
CA ALA A 16 -13.84 -2.42 5.92
C ALA A 16 -12.37 -2.39 6.32
N LEU A 17 -11.57 -1.49 5.73
CA LEU A 17 -10.17 -1.31 6.11
C LEU A 17 -10.04 -0.76 7.55
N GLU A 18 -10.87 0.20 7.93
CA GLU A 18 -10.91 0.74 9.29
C GLU A 18 -11.31 -0.34 10.31
N LEU A 19 -12.33 -1.14 9.99
CA LEU A 19 -12.81 -2.25 10.83
C LEU A 19 -11.83 -3.42 10.90
N SER A 20 -10.99 -3.61 9.88
CA SER A 20 -9.99 -4.70 9.85
C SER A 20 -8.92 -4.56 10.93
N GLY A 21 -8.70 -3.35 11.47
CA GLY A 21 -7.64 -3.09 12.43
C GLY A 21 -6.22 -3.18 11.85
N MET A 22 -6.07 -3.23 10.52
CA MET A 22 -4.78 -3.33 9.83
C MET A 22 -3.79 -2.21 10.21
N GLU A 23 -4.30 -1.02 10.53
CA GLU A 23 -3.51 0.12 11.03
C GLU A 23 -2.78 -0.19 12.35
N ARG A 24 -3.34 -1.07 13.19
CA ARG A 24 -2.71 -1.45 14.47
C ARG A 24 -1.58 -2.45 14.28
N GLU A 25 -1.73 -3.35 13.31
CA GLU A 25 -0.73 -4.35 12.97
C GLU A 25 0.42 -3.75 12.13
N PHE A 26 0.10 -2.77 11.27
CA PHE A 26 1.04 -2.09 10.38
C PHE A 26 0.94 -0.57 10.55
N PRO A 27 1.49 -0.02 11.65
CA PRO A 27 1.43 1.42 11.92
C PRO A 27 2.19 2.27 10.89
N GLU A 28 3.10 1.66 10.13
CA GLU A 28 3.79 2.31 9.01
C GLU A 28 2.93 2.47 7.75
N LEU A 29 1.77 1.82 7.70
CA LEU A 29 0.91 1.78 6.53
C LEU A 29 -0.15 2.90 6.62
N ASP A 30 -0.06 3.87 5.72
CA ASP A 30 -1.09 4.90 5.59
C ASP A 30 -2.32 4.33 4.87
N LEU A 31 -3.25 3.72 5.62
CA LEU A 31 -4.48 3.17 5.07
C LEU A 31 -5.37 4.27 4.45
N ALA A 32 -5.33 5.49 4.99
CA ALA A 32 -6.16 6.58 4.50
C ALA A 32 -5.85 6.94 3.05
N HIS A 33 -4.56 6.91 2.66
CA HIS A 33 -4.10 7.30 1.33
C HIS A 33 -3.57 6.15 0.46
N CYS A 34 -3.50 4.91 0.98
CA CYS A 34 -3.02 3.80 0.17
C CYS A 34 -3.95 3.52 -1.01
N ALA A 35 -3.35 3.16 -2.15
CA ALA A 35 -4.11 2.62 -3.28
C ALA A 35 -4.63 1.24 -2.91
N VAL A 36 -5.89 0.96 -3.23
CA VAL A 36 -6.53 -0.32 -2.94
C VAL A 36 -7.21 -0.88 -4.17
N GLY A 37 -7.38 -2.19 -4.19
CA GLY A 37 -8.02 -2.90 -5.29
C GLY A 37 -8.93 -4.02 -4.80
N ILE A 38 -9.81 -4.47 -5.69
CA ILE A 38 -10.63 -5.67 -5.50
C ILE A 38 -10.34 -6.61 -6.67
N PHE A 39 -9.86 -7.82 -6.38
CA PHE A 39 -9.47 -8.83 -7.38
C PHE A 39 -8.60 -8.27 -8.52
N GLY A 40 -7.54 -7.53 -8.17
CA GLY A 40 -6.61 -6.93 -9.13
C GLY A 40 -7.11 -5.68 -9.86
N LYS A 41 -8.32 -5.17 -9.56
CA LYS A 41 -8.84 -3.93 -10.11
C LYS A 41 -8.72 -2.80 -9.10
N VAL A 42 -8.00 -1.74 -9.46
CA VAL A 42 -7.85 -0.54 -8.62
C VAL A 42 -9.22 0.10 -8.39
N VAL A 43 -9.50 0.41 -7.12
CA VAL A 43 -10.70 1.15 -6.71
C VAL A 43 -10.35 2.63 -6.65
N VAL A 44 -11.01 3.43 -7.48
CA VAL A 44 -10.75 4.88 -7.59
C VAL A 44 -11.25 5.63 -6.36
N ASP A 45 -12.45 5.29 -5.87
CA ASP A 45 -13.04 5.87 -4.67
C ASP A 45 -13.38 4.76 -3.65
N PRO A 46 -12.46 4.46 -2.71
CA PRO A 46 -12.69 3.46 -1.67
C PRO A 46 -13.81 3.81 -0.69
N SER A 47 -14.16 5.10 -0.58
CA SER A 47 -15.22 5.56 0.33
C SER A 47 -16.60 5.37 -0.28
N ALA A 48 -16.73 5.47 -1.61
CA ALA A 48 -17.98 5.24 -2.33
C ALA A 48 -18.17 3.79 -2.80
N ARG A 49 -17.10 3.01 -2.96
CA ARG A 49 -17.20 1.60 -3.41
C ARG A 49 -17.70 0.71 -2.27
N VAL A 50 -18.99 0.35 -2.33
CA VAL A 50 -19.64 -0.63 -1.44
C VAL A 50 -19.15 -2.03 -1.74
N LEU A 51 -18.83 -2.82 -0.71
CA LEU A 51 -18.35 -4.20 -0.84
C LEU A 51 -19.50 -5.22 -1.00
N GLU A 52 -19.18 -6.30 -1.70
CA GLU A 52 -19.99 -7.52 -1.73
C GLU A 52 -19.35 -8.65 -0.91
N ALA A 53 -20.16 -9.59 -0.44
CA ALA A 53 -19.68 -10.71 0.35
C ALA A 53 -18.69 -11.58 -0.45
N GLY A 54 -17.55 -11.87 0.15
CA GLY A 54 -16.49 -12.67 -0.48
C GLY A 54 -15.52 -11.87 -1.35
N GLU A 55 -15.71 -10.55 -1.50
CA GLU A 55 -14.71 -9.70 -2.16
C GLU A 55 -13.43 -9.63 -1.35
N ARG A 56 -12.28 -9.73 -2.03
CA ARG A 56 -10.96 -9.56 -1.41
C ARG A 56 -10.42 -8.18 -1.72
N ILE A 57 -10.20 -7.39 -0.65
CA ILE A 57 -9.50 -6.12 -0.73
C ILE A 57 -7.99 -6.37 -0.75
N GLU A 58 -7.32 -5.71 -1.69
CA GLU A 58 -5.88 -5.72 -1.86
C GLU A 58 -5.35 -4.32 -1.54
N ILE A 59 -4.37 -4.22 -0.64
CA ILE A 59 -3.77 -2.95 -0.24
C ILE A 59 -2.41 -2.82 -0.91
N TYR A 60 -2.28 -1.86 -1.82
CA TYR A 60 -1.04 -1.62 -2.54
C TYR A 60 -0.15 -0.68 -1.74
N ARG A 61 1.09 -1.13 -1.48
CA ARG A 61 2.09 -0.26 -0.87
C ARG A 61 2.68 0.68 -1.92
N PRO A 62 2.74 2.00 -1.66
CA PRO A 62 3.49 2.90 -2.51
C PRO A 62 4.96 2.51 -2.51
N LEU A 63 5.62 2.70 -3.65
CA LEU A 63 7.06 2.51 -3.75
C LEU A 63 7.74 3.60 -2.90
N LEU A 64 8.44 3.16 -1.84
CA LEU A 64 9.15 4.04 -0.89
C LEU A 64 10.31 4.83 -1.51
N ALA A 65 10.69 4.54 -2.75
CA ALA A 65 11.77 5.24 -3.40
C ALA A 65 11.42 5.58 -4.83
N ASP A 66 11.58 6.86 -5.17
CA ASP A 66 11.64 7.30 -6.54
C ASP A 66 12.80 6.54 -7.23
N PRO A 67 12.52 5.74 -8.28
CA PRO A 67 13.54 5.02 -9.03
C PRO A 67 14.69 5.92 -9.50
N MET A 68 14.43 7.21 -9.75
CA MET A 68 15.47 8.19 -10.11
C MET A 68 16.41 8.47 -8.95
N GLU A 69 15.90 8.57 -7.73
CA GLU A 69 16.72 8.89 -6.57
C GLU A 69 17.60 7.70 -6.17
N ILE A 70 17.07 6.47 -6.23
CA ILE A 70 17.89 5.26 -6.07
C ILE A 70 18.96 5.17 -7.15
N ARG A 71 18.63 5.49 -8.41
CA ARG A 71 19.61 5.49 -9.51
C ARG A 71 20.72 6.52 -9.25
N ARG A 72 20.37 7.72 -8.78
CA ARG A 72 21.34 8.77 -8.42
C ARG A 72 22.26 8.35 -7.29
N LEU A 73 21.72 7.79 -6.21
CA LEU A 73 22.49 7.27 -5.07
C LEU A 73 23.47 6.15 -5.46
N ARG A 74 23.04 5.23 -6.35
CA ARG A 74 23.91 4.18 -6.87
C ARG A 74 25.05 4.74 -7.73
N ALA A 75 24.78 5.71 -8.59
CA ALA A 75 25.81 6.36 -9.40
C ALA A 75 26.83 7.12 -8.53
N ALA A 76 26.38 7.83 -7.49
CA ALA A 76 27.25 8.54 -6.56
C ALA A 76 28.18 7.59 -5.80
N ARG A 77 27.66 6.47 -5.26
CA ARG A 77 28.48 5.45 -4.58
C ARG A 77 29.50 4.77 -5.50
N ALA A 78 29.17 4.61 -6.79
CA ALA A 78 30.09 4.03 -7.77
C ALA A 78 31.26 4.99 -8.11
N LEU A 79 31.00 6.31 -8.12
CA LEU A 79 32.03 7.33 -8.29
C LEU A 79 32.95 7.41 -7.06
N GLU A 80 32.38 7.41 -5.85
CA GLU A 80 33.12 7.49 -4.58
C GLU A 80 34.09 6.31 -4.40
N LYS A 81 33.65 5.09 -4.74
CA LYS A 81 34.52 3.90 -4.74
C LYS A 81 35.67 3.94 -5.74
N ARG A 82 35.58 4.78 -6.77
CA ARG A 82 36.63 4.96 -7.79
C ARG A 82 37.64 6.06 -7.40
N THR A 83 37.31 6.88 -6.41
CA THR A 83 38.13 8.02 -5.95
C THR A 83 38.84 7.80 -4.62
N LEU A 84 38.59 6.68 -3.92
CA LEU A 84 39.37 6.28 -2.74
C LEU A 84 40.67 5.59 -3.21
N PRO A 85 41.87 6.18 -2.98
CA PRO A 85 43.12 5.46 -3.17
C PRO A 85 43.24 4.39 -2.08
N GLY A 86 43.57 3.16 -2.49
CA GLY A 86 43.98 2.08 -1.58
C GLY A 86 45.37 2.33 -1.00
#